data_AF-A0A7X9H9H6-F1
#
_entry.id   AF-A0A7X9H9H6-F1
#
_cell.length_a   1.000
_cell.length_b   1.000
_cell.length_c   1.000
_cell.angle_alpha   90.00
_cell.angle_beta   90.00
_cell.angle_gamma   90.00
#
_symmetry.space_group_name_H-M   'P 1'
#
loop_
_entity.id
_entity.type
_entity.pdbx_description
1 polymer ?
#
loop_
_entity_poly.entity_id
_entity_poly.type
_entity_poly.pdbx_seq_one_letter_code
_entity_poly.pdbx_strand_id
1 'polypeptide(L)'
;LSNVQVVFDGYNLESITVGGEPIDPERNYKFATINFLMDTAGRMSVGDFAKNITHLEHVFIRDALVDYIRDMTVRGETISLKNDGRVIVKNREETRR
;
A
#
# COMPACT_ATOMS: atom_id res chain seq x y z
N LEU A 1 0.89 3.01 -0.18
CA LEU A 1 0.43 2.03 -1.19
C LEU A 1 1.51 1.86 -2.25
N SER A 2 1.69 0.66 -2.79
CA SER A 2 2.58 0.38 -3.92
C SER A 2 1.85 -0.51 -4.91
N ASN A 3 2.04 -0.29 -6.22
CA ASN A 3 1.33 -0.98 -7.30
C ASN A 3 -0.21 -0.90 -7.23
N VAL A 4 -0.74 0.00 -6.42
CA VAL A 4 -2.17 0.26 -6.24
C VAL A 4 -2.41 1.74 -6.45
N GLN A 5 -3.44 2.07 -7.22
CA GLN A 5 -3.98 3.42 -7.32
C GLN A 5 -5.41 3.43 -6.79
N VAL A 6 -5.73 4.47 -6.00
CA VAL A 6 -7.08 4.73 -5.50
C VAL A 6 -7.48 6.16 -5.82
N VAL A 7 -8.71 6.32 -6.28
CA VAL A 7 -9.34 7.60 -6.55
C VAL A 7 -10.55 7.74 -5.65
N PHE A 8 -10.59 8.82 -4.90
CA PHE A 8 -11.71 9.22 -4.06
C PHE A 8 -12.39 10.45 -4.62
N ASP A 9 -13.70 10.53 -4.46
CA ASP A 9 -14.49 11.75 -4.61
C ASP A 9 -15.05 12.15 -3.23
N GLY A 10 -14.46 13.18 -2.63
CA GLY A 10 -14.66 13.50 -1.22
C GLY A 10 -14.27 12.31 -0.34
N TYR A 11 -15.26 11.68 0.29
CA TYR A 11 -15.09 10.50 1.14
C TYR A 11 -15.50 9.17 0.46
N ASN A 12 -15.98 9.22 -0.79
CA ASN A 12 -16.42 8.05 -1.52
C ASN A 12 -15.28 7.47 -2.35
N LEU A 13 -15.11 6.14 -2.31
CA LEU A 13 -14.18 5.45 -3.20
C LEU A 13 -14.80 5.39 -4.61
N GLU A 14 -14.15 6.02 -5.58
CA GLU A 14 -14.60 6.06 -6.98
C GLU A 14 -13.98 4.93 -7.81
N SER A 15 -12.67 4.70 -7.65
CA SER A 15 -12.00 3.59 -8.33
C SER A 15 -10.77 3.10 -7.58
N ILE A 16 -10.44 1.83 -7.82
CA ILE A 16 -9.22 1.17 -7.35
C ILE A 16 -8.65 0.31 -8.46
N THR A 17 -7.34 0.43 -8.71
CA THR A 17 -6.61 -0.42 -9.64
C THR A 17 -5.41 -1.07 -8.97
N VAL A 18 -5.05 -2.27 -9.43
CA VAL A 18 -3.85 -3.01 -9.01
C VAL A 18 -3.05 -3.35 -10.27
N GLY A 19 -1.81 -2.83 -10.37
CA GLY A 19 -1.01 -2.99 -11.59
C GLY A 19 -1.58 -2.27 -12.81
N GLY A 20 -2.40 -1.24 -12.62
CA GLY A 20 -3.05 -0.48 -13.68
C GLY A 20 -4.42 -1.02 -14.11
N GLU A 21 -4.79 -2.24 -13.69
CA GLU A 21 -6.06 -2.87 -14.00
C GLU A 21 -7.07 -2.68 -12.86
N PRO A 22 -8.38 -2.50 -13.14
CA PRO A 22 -9.43 -2.50 -12.12
C PRO A 22 -9.36 -3.76 -11.26
N ILE A 23 -9.69 -3.62 -9.97
CA ILE A 23 -9.77 -4.77 -9.09
C ILE A 23 -10.88 -5.72 -9.57
N ASP A 24 -10.58 -7.01 -9.60
CA ASP A 24 -11.52 -8.09 -9.89
C ASP A 24 -11.88 -8.79 -8.56
N PRO A 25 -13.13 -8.69 -8.10
CA PRO A 25 -13.56 -9.30 -6.83
C PRO A 25 -13.37 -10.82 -6.77
N GLU A 26 -13.36 -11.50 -7.92
CA GLU A 26 -13.22 -12.95 -8.00
C GLU A 26 -11.75 -13.40 -8.01
N ARG A 27 -10.82 -12.44 -8.18
CA ARG A 27 -9.39 -12.71 -8.27
C ARG A 27 -8.71 -12.69 -6.90
N ASN A 28 -7.77 -13.61 -6.71
CA ASN A 28 -6.89 -13.60 -5.54
C ASN A 28 -5.70 -12.67 -5.77
N TYR A 29 -5.44 -11.78 -4.82
CA TYR A 29 -4.30 -10.87 -4.82
C TYR A 29 -3.33 -11.23 -3.70
N LYS A 30 -2.04 -11.22 -4.01
CA LYS A 30 -0.97 -11.32 -3.02
C LYS A 30 -0.43 -9.92 -2.75
N PHE A 31 -0.39 -9.53 -1.48
CA PHE A 31 0.21 -8.27 -1.04
C PHE A 31 1.08 -8.53 0.19
N ALA A 32 1.93 -7.56 0.51
CA ALA A 32 2.76 -7.57 1.70
C ALA A 32 2.37 -6.39 2.60
N THR A 33 2.33 -6.62 3.90
CA THR A 33 2.10 -5.61 4.92
C THR A 33 2.83 -6.00 6.21
N ILE A 34 2.81 -5.13 7.22
CA ILE A 34 3.40 -5.41 8.53
C ILE A 34 2.39 -6.09 9.45
N ASN A 35 2.89 -6.88 10.42
CA ASN A 35 2.07 -7.58 11.41
C ASN A 35 1.11 -6.66 12.16
N PHE A 36 1.54 -5.44 12.51
CA PHE A 36 0.68 -4.44 13.16
C PHE A 36 -0.63 -4.17 12.38
N LEU A 37 -0.57 -4.14 11.04
CA LEU A 37 -1.75 -3.94 10.21
C LEU A 37 -2.53 -5.24 9.93
N MET A 38 -1.85 -6.39 9.99
CA MET A 38 -2.53 -7.69 9.88
C MET A 38 -3.44 -7.93 11.08
N ASP A 39 -2.91 -7.72 12.29
CA ASP A 39 -3.54 -8.22 13.52
C ASP A 39 -4.31 -7.14 14.28
N THR A 40 -3.98 -5.86 14.07
CA THR A 40 -4.43 -4.78 14.99
C THR A 40 -4.84 -3.47 14.30
N ALA A 41 -5.32 -3.49 13.06
CA ALA A 41 -5.78 -2.29 12.35
C ALA A 41 -7.21 -1.79 12.74
N GLY A 42 -7.59 -1.88 14.03
CA GLY A 42 -8.88 -1.39 14.53
C GLY A 42 -10.04 -2.38 14.36
N ARG A 43 -11.14 -1.98 13.72
CA ARG A 43 -12.42 -2.75 13.67
C ARG A 43 -12.44 -3.89 12.65
N MET A 44 -11.40 -4.06 11.85
CA MET A 44 -11.35 -5.06 10.78
C MET A 44 -9.88 -5.49 10.58
N SER A 45 -9.55 -6.72 10.96
CA SER A 45 -8.22 -7.29 10.71
C SER A 45 -8.17 -7.75 9.26
N VAL A 46 -7.08 -7.42 8.55
CA VAL A 46 -6.88 -7.90 7.17
C VAL A 46 -6.75 -9.43 7.16
N GLY A 47 -6.24 -10.01 8.24
CA GLY A 47 -6.16 -11.46 8.43
C GLY A 47 -7.52 -12.15 8.33
N ASP A 48 -8.60 -11.48 8.73
CA ASP A 48 -9.95 -12.08 8.77
C ASP A 48 -10.49 -12.43 7.37
N PHE A 49 -9.96 -11.77 6.33
CA PHE A 49 -10.34 -11.97 4.93
C PHE A 49 -9.27 -12.70 4.12
N ALA A 50 -8.12 -13.01 4.71
CA ALA A 50 -7.01 -13.61 4.01
C ALA A 50 -7.22 -15.12 3.81
N LYS A 51 -7.09 -15.59 2.57
CA LYS A 51 -7.14 -17.04 2.28
C LYS A 51 -5.88 -17.78 2.74
N ASN A 52 -4.74 -17.09 2.77
CA ASN A 52 -3.46 -17.63 3.22
C ASN A 52 -2.60 -16.49 3.78
N ILE A 53 -1.89 -16.76 4.86
CA ILE A 53 -0.96 -15.83 5.49
C ILE A 53 0.40 -16.51 5.61
N THR A 54 1.47 -15.81 5.21
CA THR A 54 2.85 -16.23 5.44
C THR A 54 3.54 -15.16 6.26
N HIS A 55 3.94 -15.51 7.49
CA HIS A 55 4.68 -14.61 8.37
C HIS A 55 6.17 -14.68 8.06
N LEU A 56 6.82 -13.51 7.95
CA LEU A 56 8.26 -13.39 7.79
C LEU A 56 8.89 -13.01 9.14
N GLU A 57 9.06 -13.99 10.02
CA GLU A 57 9.40 -13.77 11.45
C GLU A 57 10.75 -13.06 11.67
N HIS A 58 11.65 -13.10 10.69
CA HIS A 58 12.99 -12.52 10.79
C HIS A 58 13.24 -11.40 9.79
N VAL A 59 12.17 -10.86 9.19
CA VAL A 59 12.26 -9.74 8.24
C VAL A 59 11.54 -8.53 8.82
N PHE A 60 12.30 -7.58 9.35
CA PHE A 60 11.75 -6.31 9.80
C PHE A 60 11.68 -5.30 8.65
N ILE A 61 10.62 -4.48 8.63
CA ILE A 61 10.45 -3.44 7.61
C ILE A 61 11.65 -2.49 7.52
N ARG A 62 12.26 -2.16 8.68
CA ARG A 62 13.47 -1.34 8.73
C ARG A 62 14.61 -1.97 7.92
N ASP A 63 14.85 -3.26 8.13
CA ASP A 63 15.97 -3.97 7.51
C ASP A 63 15.73 -4.10 6.00
N ALA A 64 14.50 -4.44 5.59
CA ALA A 64 14.09 -4.47 4.19
C ALA A 64 14.23 -3.09 3.48
N LEU A 65 13.90 -1.99 4.16
CA LEU A 65 14.07 -0.64 3.62
C LEU A 65 15.56 -0.28 3.47
N VAL A 66 16.39 -0.63 4.46
CA VAL A 66 17.84 -0.37 4.41
C VAL A 66 18.47 -1.12 3.25
N ASP A 67 18.13 -2.40 3.06
CA ASP A 67 18.66 -3.20 1.96
C ASP A 67 18.21 -2.65 0.61
N TYR A 68 16.94 -2.25 0.49
CA TYR A 68 16.45 -1.58 -0.73
C TYR A 68 17.22 -0.30 -1.05
N ILE A 69 17.50 0.56 -0.06
CA ILE A 69 18.27 1.80 -0.24
C ILE A 69 19.73 1.50 -0.60
N ARG A 70 20.34 0.49 0.03
CA ARG A 70 21.71 0.05 -0.31
C ARG A 70 21.79 -0.41 -1.77
N ASP A 71 20.85 -1.24 -2.20
CA ASP A 71 20.79 -1.74 -3.58
C ASP A 71 20.59 -0.59 -4.59
N MET A 72 19.71 0.38 -4.27
CA MET A 72 19.57 1.60 -5.08
C MET A 72 20.89 2.37 -5.18
N THR A 73 21.59 2.52 -4.04
CA THR A 73 22.88 3.26 -3.99
C THR A 73 23.95 2.56 -4.81
N VAL A 74 24.02 1.23 -4.79
CA VAL A 74 24.93 0.43 -5.63
C VAL A 74 24.64 0.64 -7.12
N ARG A 75 23.36 0.81 -7.50
CA ARG A 75 22.95 1.14 -8.87
C ARG A 75 23.16 2.62 -9.25
N GLY A 76 23.67 3.45 -8.34
CA GLY A 76 23.84 4.89 -8.55
C GLY A 76 22.52 5.68 -8.54
N GLU A 77 21.44 5.07 -8.04
CA GLU A 77 20.12 5.71 -7.93
C GLU A 77 20.04 6.57 -6.66
N THR A 78 19.40 7.73 -6.76
CA THR A 78 19.12 8.59 -5.62
C THR A 78 17.65 8.50 -5.21
N ILE A 79 17.38 8.58 -3.90
CA ILE A 79 16.00 8.67 -3.40
C ILE A 79 15.40 10.00 -3.88
N SER A 80 14.35 9.91 -4.69
CA SER A 80 13.59 11.07 -5.18
C SER A 80 12.22 11.10 -4.52
N LEU A 81 11.90 12.22 -3.86
CA LEU A 81 10.54 12.48 -3.39
C LEU A 81 9.72 13.02 -4.55
N LYS A 82 8.73 12.26 -5.00
CA LYS A 82 7.77 12.70 -6.00
C LYS A 82 6.38 12.20 -5.66
N ASN A 83 5.36 13.00 -5.99
CA ASN A 83 4.01 12.50 -6.03
C ASN A 83 3.91 11.51 -7.20
N ASP A 84 3.51 10.28 -6.90
CA ASP A 84 3.41 9.19 -7.86
C ASP A 84 1.97 8.85 -8.25
N GLY A 85 1.00 9.68 -7.84
CA GLY A 85 -0.39 9.57 -8.28
C GLY A 85 -1.12 8.31 -7.80
N ARG A 86 -0.60 7.64 -6.77
CA ARG A 86 -1.24 6.42 -6.21
C ARG A 86 -2.48 6.72 -5.37
N VAL A 87 -2.62 7.93 -4.85
CA VAL A 87 -3.80 8.36 -4.10
C VAL A 87 -4.25 9.70 -4.66
N ILE A 88 -5.46 9.72 -5.20
CA ILE A 88 -6.08 10.91 -5.80
C ILE A 88 -7.37 11.18 -5.04
N VAL A 89 -7.55 12.42 -4.57
CA VAL A 89 -8.79 12.85 -3.90
C VAL A 89 -9.36 14.04 -4.66
N LYS A 90 -10.50 13.82 -5.32
CA LYS A 90 -11.30 14.84 -5.99
C LYS A 90 -12.22 15.51 -4.96
N ASN A 91 -12.61 16.75 -5.22
CA ASN A 91 -13.60 17.52 -4.43
C ASN A 91 -13.38 17.43 -2.91
N ARG A 92 -12.12 17.54 -2.47
CA ARG A 92 -11.81 17.56 -1.03
C ARG A 92 -12.31 18.88 -0.45
N GLU A 93 -13.38 18.83 0.35
CA GLU A 93 -13.77 19.95 1.21
C GLU A 93 -12.57 20.29 2.11
N GLU A 94 -11.92 21.43 1.86
CA GLU A 94 -10.88 21.93 2.75
C GLU A 94 -11.54 22.27 4.07
N THR A 95 -11.34 21.43 5.08
CA THR A 95 -11.68 21.81 6.44
C THR A 95 -10.74 22.96 6.82
N ARG A 96 -11.20 24.20 6.62
CA ARG A 96 -10.56 25.40 7.17
C ARG A 96 -10.53 25.21 8.69
N ARG A 97 -9.33 24.92 9.21
CA ARG A 97 -9.03 25.04 10.64
C ARG A 97 -8.69 26.48 10.96
#